data_AF-A0A7X2MI17-F1
#
_entry.id   AF-A0A7X2MI17-F1
#
_cell.length_a   1.000
_cell.length_b   1.000
_cell.length_c   1.000
_cell.angle_alpha   90.00
_cell.angle_beta   90.00
_cell.angle_gamma   90.00
#
_symmetry.space_group_name_H-M   'P 1'
#
loop_
_entity.id
_entity.type
_entity.pdbx_description
1 polymer ?
#
loop_
_entity_poly.entity_id
_entity_poly.type
_entity_poly.pdbx_seq_one_letter_code
_entity_poly.pdbx_strand_id
1 'polypeptide(L)' 'MIAQAGLESGWGSSMLSQQAHNLFGVKWSGKGNYVTMPTLEYYGGAYHTVNAPFAAYNTYYESLVGYATMIKTRFPKST' A
#
# COMPACT_ATOMS: atom_id res chain seq x y z
N MET A 1 -2.97 -7.23 -11.72
CA MET A 1 -2.49 -7.10 -10.33
C MET A 1 -1.04 -7.53 -10.11
N ILE A 2 -0.56 -8.64 -10.68
CA ILE A 2 0.82 -9.11 -10.44
C ILE A 2 1.88 -8.07 -10.83
N ALA A 3 1.79 -7.48 -12.03
CA ALA A 3 2.74 -6.46 -12.47
C ALA A 3 2.76 -5.23 -11.55
N GLN A 4 1.58 -4.77 -11.10
CA GLN A 4 1.50 -3.67 -10.13
C GLN A 4 2.09 -4.06 -8.78
N ALA A 5 1.77 -5.25 -8.26
CA ALA A 5 2.36 -5.71 -7.00
C ALA A 5 3.88 -5.79 -7.09
N GLY A 6 4.43 -6.30 -8.20
CA GLY A 6 5.88 -6.33 -8.45
C GLY A 6 6.49 -4.93 -8.49
N LEU A 7 5.86 -3.99 -9.19
CA LEU A 7 6.35 -2.61 -9.27
C LEU A 7 6.31 -1.90 -7.91
N GLU A 8 5.17 -1.92 -7.23
CA GLU A 8 4.92 -1.17 -5.99
C GLU A 8 5.66 -1.74 -4.77
N SER A 9 5.94 -3.05 -4.76
CA SER A 9 6.70 -3.69 -3.67
C SER A 9 8.19 -3.86 -3.96
N GLY A 10 8.67 -3.45 -5.15
CA GLY A 10 10.03 -3.77 -5.61
C GLY A 10 10.26 -5.29 -5.66
N TRP A 11 9.33 -6.03 -6.26
CA TRP A 11 9.30 -7.50 -6.31
C TRP A 11 9.37 -8.15 -4.92
N GLY A 12 8.69 -7.55 -3.94
CA GLY A 12 8.61 -8.02 -2.56
C GLY A 12 9.74 -7.56 -1.65
N SER A 13 10.72 -6.80 -2.17
CA SER A 13 11.88 -6.35 -1.39
C SER A 13 11.59 -5.15 -0.48
N SER A 14 10.49 -4.42 -0.67
CA SER A 14 10.16 -3.28 0.19
C SER A 14 10.00 -3.70 1.66
N MET A 15 10.45 -2.87 2.61
CA MET A 15 10.24 -3.16 4.03
C MET A 15 8.74 -3.24 4.37
N LEU A 16 7.91 -2.46 3.68
CA LEU A 16 6.47 -2.46 3.87
C LEU A 16 5.83 -3.79 3.43
N SER A 17 6.27 -4.37 2.32
CA SER A 17 5.83 -5.71 1.91
C SER A 17 6.33 -6.80 2.85
N GLN A 18 7.58 -6.74 3.29
CA GLN A 18 8.16 -7.77 4.16
C GLN A 18 7.61 -7.75 5.59
N GLN A 19 7.41 -6.57 6.19
CA GLN A 19 7.03 -6.44 7.59
C GLN A 19 5.51 -6.35 7.80
N ALA A 20 4.76 -5.94 6.79
CA ALA A 20 3.32 -5.69 6.91
C ALA A 20 2.49 -6.36 5.81
N HIS A 21 3.11 -7.21 4.97
CA HIS A 21 2.48 -7.88 3.83
C HIS A 21 1.74 -6.92 2.87
N ASN A 22 2.08 -5.63 2.87
CA ASN A 22 1.39 -4.61 2.09
C ASN A 22 2.13 -4.36 0.77
N LEU A 23 1.62 -4.96 -0.31
CA LEU A 23 2.26 -4.97 -1.63
C LEU A 23 2.03 -3.69 -2.45
N PHE A 24 1.12 -2.82 -2.01
CA PHE A 24 0.61 -1.72 -2.83
C PHE A 24 0.72 -0.34 -2.15
N GLY A 25 1.43 -0.25 -1.01
CA GLY A 25 1.58 1.03 -0.31
C GLY A 25 0.27 1.59 0.25
N VAL A 26 -0.72 0.75 0.56
CA VAL A 26 -2.04 1.23 1.01
C VAL A 26 -1.92 1.89 2.39
N LYS A 27 -2.25 3.18 2.47
CA LYS A 27 -2.32 3.91 3.75
C LYS A 27 -3.45 3.39 4.62
N TRP A 28 -3.24 3.42 5.94
CA TRP A 28 -4.24 2.98 6.90
C TRP A 28 -5.45 3.90 6.93
N SER A 29 -6.65 3.33 6.99
CA SER A 29 -7.91 4.08 6.91
C SER A 29 -8.64 4.21 8.26
N GLY A 30 -7.95 3.99 9.38
CA GLY A 30 -8.56 4.04 10.72
C GLY A 30 -9.15 2.73 11.22
N LYS A 31 -9.01 1.61 10.49
CA LYS A 31 -9.54 0.28 10.87
C LYS A 31 -8.52 -0.82 10.60
N GLY A 32 -8.45 -1.81 11.49
CA GLY A 32 -7.52 -2.93 11.38
C GLY A 32 -6.09 -2.57 11.77
N ASN A 33 -5.16 -3.49 11.52
CA ASN A 33 -3.75 -3.33 11.88
C ASN A 33 -3.03 -2.32 10.98
N TYR A 34 -1.99 -1.68 11.54
CA TYR A 34 -1.14 -0.75 10.81
C TYR A 34 0.30 -0.80 11.28
N VAL A 35 1.19 -0.27 10.46
CA VAL A 35 2.59 0.02 10.79
C VAL A 35 2.89 1.46 10.41
N THR A 36 3.70 2.17 11.21
CA THR A 36 4.14 3.52 10.86
C THR A 36 5.52 3.44 10.21
N MET A 37 5.65 4.00 9.01
CA MET A 37 6.90 4.00 8.24
C MET A 37 7.11 5.35 7.54
N PRO A 38 8.37 5.73 7.26
CA PRO A 38 8.64 6.90 6.44
C PRO A 38 8.18 6.66 5.00
N THR A 39 7.62 7.69 4.38
CA THR A 39 7.24 7.73 2.97
C THR A 39 7.68 9.04 2.35
N LEU A 40 7.99 8.99 1.06
CA LEU A 40 8.28 10.17 0.26
C LEU A 40 6.97 10.73 -0.30
N GLU A 41 6.70 12.00 -0.09
CA GLU A 41 5.55 12.72 -0.65
C GLU A 41 6.03 13.94 -1.42
N TYR A 42 5.35 14.30 -2.49
CA TYR A 42 5.67 15.49 -3.28
C TYR A 42 4.53 16.51 -3.15
N TYR A 43 4.83 17.65 -2.54
CA TYR A 43 3.90 18.77 -2.40
C TYR A 43 4.70 20.07 -2.23
N GLY A 44 4.08 21.22 -2.55
CA GLY A 44 4.76 22.51 -2.43
C GLY A 44 6.02 22.69 -3.30
N GLY A 45 6.19 21.87 -4.34
CA GLY A 45 7.35 21.92 -5.24
C GLY A 45 8.58 21.18 -4.74
N ALA A 46 8.49 20.38 -3.67
CA ALA A 46 9.60 19.62 -3.13
C ALA A 46 9.17 18.22 -2.66
N TYR A 47 10.16 17.34 -2.51
CA TYR A 47 9.98 16.05 -1.84
C TYR A 47 10.11 16.22 -0.33
N HIS A 48 9.18 15.61 0.40
CA HIS A 48 9.13 15.60 1.85
C HIS A 48 9.10 14.14 2.33
N THR A 49 9.94 13.81 3.30
CA THR A 49 9.86 12.52 3.99
C THR A 49 9.01 12.70 5.23
N VAL A 50 7.91 11.94 5.33
CA VAL A 50 6.99 12.00 6.46
C VAL A 50 6.70 10.59 6.97
N ASN A 51 6.49 10.45 8.28
CA ASN A 51 6.03 9.18 8.85
C ASN A 51 4.52 9.07 8.66
N ALA A 52 4.07 7.99 8.01
CA ALA A 52 2.66 7.74 7.73
C ALA A 52 2.25 6.34 8.21
N PRO A 53 0.99 6.16 8.66
CA PRO A 53 0.46 4.84 8.97
C PRO A 53 0.05 4.12 7.68
N PHE A 54 0.59 2.93 7.47
CA PHE A 54 0.25 2.02 6.39
C PHE A 54 -0.55 0.83 6.93
N ALA A 55 -1.50 0.33 6.13
CA ALA A 55 -2.24 -0.87 6.49
C ALA A 55 -1.28 -2.05 6.62
N ALA A 56 -1.49 -2.88 7.65
CA ALA A 56 -0.75 -4.11 7.85
C ALA A 56 -1.68 -5.31 7.73
N TYR A 57 -1.23 -6.31 6.99
CA TYR A 57 -1.98 -7.52 6.66
C TYR A 57 -1.27 -8.74 7.24
N ASN A 58 -2.03 -9.79 7.55
CA ASN A 58 -1.46 -11.04 8.04
C ASN A 58 -0.84 -11.85 6.90
N THR A 59 -1.33 -11.67 5.67
CA THR A 59 -0.86 -12.39 4.49
C THR A 59 -0.88 -11.50 3.24
N TYR A 60 -0.09 -11.87 2.23
CA TYR A 60 -0.14 -11.21 0.92
C TYR A 60 -1.49 -11.36 0.22
N TYR A 61 -2.23 -12.45 0.50
CA TYR A 61 -3.58 -12.65 -0.03
C TYR A 61 -4.53 -11.55 0.45
N GLU A 62 -4.49 -11.18 1.73
CA GLU A 62 -5.29 -10.08 2.27
C GLU A 62 -4.95 -8.74 1.60
N SER A 63 -3.67 -8.49 1.31
CA SER A 63 -3.26 -7.28 0.58
C SER A 63 -3.80 -7.24 -0.85
N LEU A 64 -3.76 -8.37 -1.57
CA LEU A 64 -4.34 -8.50 -2.91
C LEU A 64 -5.85 -8.26 -2.89
N VAL A 65 -6.58 -8.91 -1.97
CA VAL A 65 -8.04 -8.74 -1.84
C VAL A 65 -8.40 -7.31 -1.46
N GLY A 66 -7.64 -6.69 -0.55
CA GLY A 66 -7.82 -5.31 -0.13
C GLY A 66 -7.67 -4.34 -1.31
N TYR A 67 -6.61 -4.50 -2.11
CA TYR A 67 -6.38 -3.68 -3.28
C TYR A 67 -7.45 -3.88 -4.36
N ALA A 68 -7.84 -5.13 -4.66
CA ALA A 68 -8.91 -5.43 -5.61
C ALA A 68 -10.25 -4.80 -5.19
N THR A 69 -10.58 -4.87 -3.90
CA THR A 69 -11.78 -4.25 -3.32
C THR A 69 -11.74 -2.73 -3.48
N MET A 70 -10.60 -2.11 -3.16
CA MET A 70 -10.43 -0.66 -3.31
C MET A 70 -10.67 -0.21 -4.75
N ILE A 71 -10.09 -0.91 -5.73
CA ILE A 71 -10.27 -0.57 -7.14
C ILE A 71 -11.73 -0.75 -7.56
N LYS A 72 -12.35 -1.88 -7.22
CA LYS A 72 -13.77 -2.14 -7.54
C LYS A 72 -14.71 -1.08 -6.97
N THR A 73 -14.47 -0.63 -5.73
CA THR A 73 -15.35 0.34 -5.05
C THR A 73 -15.09 1.78 -5.49
N ARG A 74 -13.83 2.18 -5.69
CA ARG A 74 -13.48 3.57 -6.01
C ARG A 74 -13.46 3.87 -7.51
N PHE A 75 -13.28 2.85 -8.34
CA PHE A 75 -13.25 2.96 -9.80
C PHE A 75 -14.18 1.93 -10.44
N PRO A 76 -15.50 2.03 -10.20
CA PRO A 76 -16.48 1.03 -10.63
C PRO A 76 -16.58 0.86 -12.17
N LYS A 77 -15.97 1.76 -12.96
CA LYS A 77 -15.94 1.72 -14.43
C LYS A 77 -14.55 1.41 -15.00
N SER A 78 -13.63 0.86 -14.21
CA SER A 78 -12.24 0.59 -14.59
C SER A 78 -12.04 -0.70 -15.41
N THR A 79 -13.10 -1.27 -15.98
CA THR A 79 -13.06 -2.42 -16.89
C THR A 79 -13.52 -2.00 -18.27
#